data_AF-A0A7K4GVM0-F1
#
_entry.id   AF-A0A7K4GVM0-F1
#
_cell.length_a   1.000
_cell.length_b   1.000
_cell.length_c   1.000
_cell.angle_alpha   90.00
_cell.angle_beta   90.00
_cell.angle_gamma   90.00
#
_symmetry.space_group_name_H-M   'P 1'
#
loop_
_entity.id
_entity.type
_entity.pdbx_description
1 polymer ?
#
loop_
_entity_poly.entity_id
_entity_poly.type
_entity_poly.pdbx_seq_one_letter_code
_entity_poly.pdbx_strand_id
1 'polypeptide(L)'
;MVEIKTNKIKPLDKLLKDSRNLVKELMDSHFKDIEHDEERKIVEMKFFLKTFEFIRKKWNVRSLYELEIHSGMNFNEMMRHMKGISSRSLSDRLKQLEDLKLITRTVQDARPPKVFYELSEKGQGIIELIQFIIVYLIGI
;
A
#
# COMPACT_ATOMS: atom_id res chain seq x y z
N MET A 1 17.75 -22.24 -7.82
CA MET A 1 18.18 -20.85 -7.58
C MET A 1 18.16 -20.16 -8.93
N VAL A 2 17.35 -19.11 -9.10
CA VAL A 2 17.29 -18.35 -10.35
C VAL A 2 18.28 -17.20 -10.22
N GLU A 3 19.37 -17.23 -10.98
CA GLU A 3 20.29 -16.10 -11.10
C GLU A 3 19.59 -14.95 -11.80
N ILE A 4 19.16 -13.95 -11.03
CA ILE A 4 18.71 -12.68 -11.57
C ILE A 4 19.97 -11.95 -12.05
N LYS A 5 20.16 -11.87 -13.38
CA LYS A 5 21.23 -11.05 -13.98
C LYS A 5 20.97 -9.58 -13.66
N THR A 6 21.63 -9.08 -12.62
CA THR A 6 21.62 -7.68 -12.19
C THR A 6 22.41 -6.80 -13.15
N ASN A 7 21.87 -6.56 -14.35
CA ASN A 7 22.40 -5.53 -15.22
C ASN A 7 21.40 -4.38 -15.30
N LYS A 8 21.78 -3.24 -14.68
CA LYS A 8 21.11 -1.93 -14.61
C LYS A 8 20.26 -1.60 -13.38
N ILE A 9 20.46 -2.24 -12.23
CA ILE A 9 19.91 -1.71 -10.97
C ILE A 9 20.81 -0.54 -10.53
N LYS A 10 20.24 0.67 -10.40
CA LYS A 10 20.96 1.79 -9.77
C LYS A 10 21.40 1.35 -8.36
N PRO A 11 22.62 1.67 -7.90
CA PRO A 11 23.04 1.36 -6.55
C PRO A 11 21.99 1.82 -5.51
N LEU A 12 21.63 0.92 -4.59
CA LEU A 12 20.55 1.13 -3.62
C LEU A 12 20.76 2.37 -2.76
N ASP A 13 22.01 2.64 -2.38
CA ASP A 13 22.44 3.85 -1.68
C ASP A 13 22.10 5.14 -2.44
N LYS A 14 22.28 5.14 -3.77
CA LYS A 14 21.92 6.28 -4.61
C LYS A 14 20.40 6.46 -4.66
N LEU A 15 19.64 5.38 -4.83
CA LEU A 15 18.17 5.42 -4.81
C LEU A 15 17.63 5.95 -3.47
N LEU A 16 18.21 5.52 -2.35
CA LEU A 16 17.82 5.99 -1.01
C LEU A 16 18.18 7.46 -0.77
N LYS A 17 19.28 7.94 -1.34
CA LYS A 17 19.65 9.36 -1.27
C LYS A 17 18.69 10.21 -2.10
N ASP A 18 18.38 9.78 -3.32
CA ASP A 18 17.44 10.46 -4.21
C ASP A 18 16.03 10.48 -3.58
N SER A 19 15.58 9.37 -2.99
CA SER A 19 14.28 9.30 -2.31
C SER A 19 14.19 10.18 -1.08
N ARG A 20 15.27 10.31 -0.30
CA ARG A 20 15.31 11.20 0.88
C ARG A 20 15.06 12.66 0.50
N ASN A 21 15.69 13.12 -0.59
CA ASN A 21 15.50 14.49 -1.06
C ASN A 21 14.06 14.72 -1.51
N LEU A 22 13.49 13.79 -2.28
CA LEU A 22 12.10 13.86 -2.72
C LEU A 22 11.12 13.87 -1.54
N VAL A 23 11.30 12.99 -0.55
CA VAL A 23 10.43 12.95 0.63
C VAL A 23 10.51 14.27 1.40
N LYS A 24 11.72 14.84 1.55
CA LYS A 24 11.89 16.14 2.19
C LYS A 24 11.10 17.23 1.46
N GLU A 25 11.24 17.33 0.15
CA GLU A 25 10.52 18.31 -0.67
C GLU A 25 9.00 18.15 -0.56
N LEU A 26 8.50 16.91 -0.60
CA LEU A 26 7.07 16.62 -0.45
C LEU A 26 6.54 16.99 0.94
N MET A 27 7.31 16.69 1.99
CA MET A 27 6.95 17.02 3.37
C MET A 27 6.96 18.54 3.58
N ASP A 28 7.98 19.24 3.10
CA ASP A 28 8.07 20.69 3.18
C ASP A 28 6.93 21.37 2.41
N SER A 29 6.52 20.82 1.28
CA SER A 29 5.33 21.28 0.54
C SER A 29 4.03 21.04 1.31
N HIS A 30 3.87 19.86 1.93
CA HIS A 30 2.66 19.51 2.68
C HIS A 30 2.49 20.32 3.98
N PHE A 31 3.61 20.63 4.64
CA PHE A 31 3.67 21.37 5.91
C PHE A 31 4.16 22.81 5.72
N LYS A 32 4.04 23.39 4.52
CA LYS A 32 4.57 24.73 4.20
C LYS A 32 4.10 25.84 5.14
N ASP A 33 2.93 25.66 5.75
CA ASP A 33 2.28 26.62 6.63
C ASP A 33 2.63 26.39 8.11
N ILE A 34 3.51 25.42 8.41
CA ILE A 34 3.98 25.08 9.75
C ILE A 34 5.50 25.23 9.78
N GLU A 35 6.01 26.07 10.67
CA GLU A 35 7.44 26.27 10.85
C GLU A 35 8.12 24.93 11.22
N HIS A 36 9.31 24.65 10.69
CA HIS A 36 10.00 23.39 10.96
C HIS A 36 10.69 23.42 12.32
N ASP A 37 9.87 23.39 13.37
CA ASP A 37 10.23 23.41 14.77
C ASP A 37 9.91 22.06 15.46
N GLU A 38 10.01 22.01 16.80
CA GLU A 38 9.68 20.81 17.56
C GLU A 38 8.19 20.43 17.47
N GLU A 39 7.27 21.39 17.26
CA GLU A 39 5.85 21.11 17.11
C GLU A 39 5.56 20.39 15.79
N ARG A 40 6.19 20.81 14.68
CA ARG A 40 6.08 20.11 13.39
C ARG A 40 6.54 18.66 13.50
N LYS A 41 7.68 18.39 14.16
CA LYS A 41 8.20 17.01 14.34
C LYS A 41 7.21 16.13 15.10
N ILE A 42 6.52 16.66 16.11
CA ILE A 42 5.50 15.92 16.86
C ILE A 42 4.31 15.55 15.94
N VAL A 43 3.89 16.47 15.09
CA VAL A 43 2.79 16.23 14.13
C VAL A 43 3.19 15.19 13.09
N GLU A 44 4.39 15.32 12.49
CA GLU A 44 4.93 14.35 11.52
C GLU A 44 5.02 12.95 12.14
N MET A 45 5.50 12.84 13.38
CA MET A 45 5.57 11.56 14.11
C MET A 45 4.18 10.95 14.32
N LYS A 46 3.16 11.75 14.65
CA LYS A 46 1.78 11.26 14.78
C LYS A 46 1.25 10.71 13.46
N PHE A 47 1.49 11.40 12.35
CA PHE A 47 1.10 10.92 11.01
C PHE A 47 1.81 9.61 10.65
N PHE A 48 3.12 9.55 10.91
CA PHE A 48 3.93 8.35 10.69
C PHE A 48 3.34 7.15 11.45
N LEU A 49 3.16 7.29 12.77
CA LEU A 49 2.63 6.23 13.61
C LEU A 49 1.24 5.78 13.15
N LYS A 50 0.31 6.73 12.92
CA LYS A 50 -1.04 6.42 12.43
C LYS A 50 -1.03 5.65 11.10
N THR A 51 -0.12 6.00 10.20
CA THR A 51 0.02 5.34 8.90
C THR A 51 0.58 3.93 9.06
N PHE A 52 1.62 3.76 9.88
CA PHE A 52 2.16 2.44 10.20
C PHE A 52 1.14 1.57 10.94
N GLU A 53 0.29 2.13 11.78
CA GLU A 53 -0.81 1.41 12.40
C GLU A 53 -1.82 0.90 11.38
N PHE A 54 -2.12 1.69 10.35
CA PHE A 54 -2.94 1.22 9.24
C PHE A 54 -2.25 0.09 8.47
N ILE A 55 -0.97 0.22 8.14
CA ILE A 55 -0.23 -0.81 7.38
C ILE A 55 -0.15 -2.12 8.20
N ARG A 56 0.21 -2.05 9.48
CA ARG A 56 0.37 -3.25 10.34
C ARG A 56 -0.96 -3.94 10.69
N LYS A 57 -2.10 -3.29 10.50
CA LYS A 57 -3.41 -3.89 10.82
C LYS A 57 -3.57 -5.19 10.05
N LYS A 58 -3.99 -6.23 10.78
CA LYS A 58 -4.25 -7.55 10.23
C LYS A 58 -5.11 -7.42 8.97
N TRP A 59 -4.67 -8.10 7.92
CA TRP A 59 -5.30 -8.16 6.59
C TRP A 59 -5.06 -6.99 5.64
N ASN A 60 -4.61 -5.81 6.07
CA ASN A 60 -4.49 -4.66 5.14
C ASN A 60 -3.45 -4.89 4.04
N VAL A 61 -2.20 -5.20 4.41
CA VAL A 61 -1.14 -5.53 3.43
C VAL A 61 -1.51 -6.76 2.61
N ARG A 62 -2.09 -7.78 3.24
CA ARG A 62 -2.51 -8.99 2.54
C ARG A 62 -3.60 -8.71 1.50
N SER A 63 -4.62 -7.92 1.83
CA SER A 63 -5.68 -7.57 0.87
C SER A 63 -5.11 -6.83 -0.34
N LEU A 64 -4.21 -5.86 -0.13
CA LEU A 64 -3.57 -5.14 -1.23
C LEU A 64 -2.69 -6.09 -2.08
N TYR A 65 -1.91 -6.95 -1.44
CA TYR A 65 -1.04 -7.91 -2.13
C TYR A 65 -1.83 -8.95 -2.93
N GLU A 66 -2.93 -9.48 -2.40
CA GLU A 66 -3.74 -10.47 -3.12
C GLU A 66 -4.39 -9.80 -4.35
N LEU A 67 -4.88 -8.56 -4.22
CA LEU A 67 -5.42 -7.79 -5.34
C LEU A 67 -4.37 -7.49 -6.42
N GLU A 68 -3.13 -7.21 -6.02
CA GLU A 68 -1.98 -7.04 -6.92
C GLU A 68 -1.74 -8.30 -7.77
N ILE A 69 -1.49 -9.44 -7.12
CA ILE A 69 -1.06 -10.68 -7.81
C ILE A 69 -2.18 -11.29 -8.67
N HIS A 70 -3.44 -10.98 -8.37
CA HIS A 70 -4.59 -11.50 -9.11
C HIS A 70 -5.19 -10.49 -10.08
N SER A 71 -4.66 -9.25 -10.13
CA SER A 71 -5.17 -8.17 -11.00
C SER A 71 -6.67 -7.96 -10.83
N GLY A 72 -7.12 -7.96 -9.57
CA GLY A 72 -8.53 -7.81 -9.19
C GLY A 72 -9.28 -9.12 -8.92
N MET A 73 -10.25 -9.04 -8.01
CA MET A 73 -11.01 -10.20 -7.53
C MET A 73 -12.41 -9.83 -7.04
N ASN A 74 -13.33 -10.78 -7.09
CA ASN A 74 -14.58 -10.67 -6.36
C ASN A 74 -14.42 -11.06 -4.88
N PHE A 75 -15.44 -10.76 -4.07
CA PHE A 75 -15.43 -11.02 -2.63
C PHE A 75 -15.17 -12.50 -2.28
N ASN A 76 -15.75 -13.42 -3.04
CA ASN A 76 -15.63 -14.86 -2.76
C ASN A 76 -14.23 -15.38 -3.11
N GLU A 77 -13.59 -14.85 -4.14
CA GLU A 77 -12.18 -15.11 -4.45
C GLU A 77 -11.29 -14.64 -3.29
N MET A 78 -11.44 -13.38 -2.88
CA MET A 78 -10.71 -12.84 -1.73
C MET A 78 -10.88 -13.70 -0.47
N MET A 79 -12.11 -14.17 -0.16
CA MET A 79 -12.36 -15.09 0.96
C MET A 79 -11.60 -16.42 0.84
N ARG A 80 -11.46 -16.97 -0.37
CA ARG A 80 -10.73 -18.23 -0.61
C ARG A 80 -9.23 -18.04 -0.45
N HIS A 81 -8.69 -16.93 -0.97
CA HIS A 81 -7.27 -16.63 -0.90
C HIS A 81 -6.84 -16.22 0.50
N MET A 82 -7.67 -15.45 1.21
CA MET A 82 -7.38 -14.94 2.55
C MET A 82 -7.86 -15.86 3.68
N LYS A 83 -7.41 -17.13 3.68
CA LYS A 83 -7.79 -18.12 4.70
C LYS A 83 -7.68 -17.56 6.13
N GLY A 84 -8.78 -17.69 6.89
CA GLY A 84 -8.89 -17.24 8.29
C GLY A 84 -9.44 -15.82 8.47
N ILE A 85 -9.73 -15.08 7.40
CA ILE A 85 -10.53 -13.85 7.49
C ILE A 85 -12.02 -14.19 7.63
N SER A 86 -12.74 -13.46 8.48
CA SER A 86 -14.21 -13.54 8.49
C SER A 86 -14.81 -12.71 7.37
N SER A 87 -16.01 -13.07 6.90
CA SER A 87 -16.73 -12.28 5.90
C SER A 87 -16.94 -10.82 6.34
N ARG A 88 -17.32 -10.61 7.61
CA ARG A 88 -17.44 -9.26 8.20
C ARG A 88 -16.12 -8.51 8.15
N SER A 89 -15.02 -9.13 8.59
CA SER A 89 -13.71 -8.49 8.56
C SER A 89 -13.29 -8.11 7.14
N LEU A 90 -13.47 -9.00 6.16
CA LEU A 90 -13.14 -8.71 4.77
C LEU A 90 -13.98 -7.54 4.23
N SER A 91 -15.28 -7.52 4.52
CA SER A 91 -16.17 -6.42 4.12
C SER A 91 -15.72 -5.09 4.71
N ASP A 92 -15.42 -5.05 6.02
CA ASP A 92 -14.93 -3.85 6.70
C ASP A 92 -13.56 -3.40 6.13
N ARG A 93 -12.72 -4.34 5.70
CA ARG A 93 -11.42 -4.03 5.08
C ARG A 93 -11.59 -3.42 3.70
N LEU A 94 -12.36 -4.07 2.83
CA LEU A 94 -12.63 -3.58 1.47
C LEU A 94 -13.24 -2.18 1.51
N LYS A 95 -14.22 -1.96 2.39
CA LYS A 95 -14.79 -0.62 2.60
C LYS A 95 -13.74 0.41 3.03
N GLN A 96 -12.90 0.08 4.02
CA GLN A 96 -11.83 1.00 4.46
C GLN A 96 -10.82 1.30 3.34
N LEU A 97 -10.45 0.30 2.54
CA LEU A 97 -9.52 0.49 1.43
C LEU A 97 -10.14 1.36 0.33
N GLU A 98 -11.44 1.20 0.06
CA GLU A 98 -12.20 2.02 -0.88
C GLU A 98 -12.30 3.47 -0.38
N ASP A 99 -12.64 3.68 0.90
CA ASP A 99 -12.70 5.01 1.54
C ASP A 99 -11.35 5.74 1.46
N LEU A 100 -10.24 5.00 1.58
CA LEU A 100 -8.88 5.53 1.44
C LEU A 100 -8.43 5.70 -0.01
N LYS A 101 -9.29 5.35 -0.97
CA LYS A 101 -9.06 5.35 -2.42
C LYS A 101 -7.90 4.46 -2.83
N LEU A 102 -7.65 3.38 -2.10
CA LEU A 102 -6.61 2.38 -2.41
C LEU A 102 -7.14 1.29 -3.34
N ILE A 103 -8.45 1.08 -3.37
CA ILE A 103 -9.09 0.14 -4.29
C ILE A 103 -10.27 0.81 -4.99
N THR A 104 -10.60 0.30 -6.17
CA THR A 104 -11.83 0.59 -6.89
C THR A 104 -12.80 -0.58 -6.76
N ARG A 105 -14.10 -0.29 -6.75
CA ARG A 105 -15.18 -1.28 -6.72
C ARG A 105 -16.01 -1.16 -7.99
N THR A 106 -15.99 -2.20 -8.81
CA THR A 106 -16.71 -2.22 -10.10
C THR A 106 -17.84 -3.24 -10.03
N VAL A 107 -19.06 -2.83 -10.39
CA VAL A 107 -20.18 -3.76 -10.62
C VAL A 107 -20.16 -4.13 -12.10
N GLN A 108 -19.95 -5.42 -12.38
CA GLN A 108 -19.99 -5.95 -13.74
C GLN A 108 -21.38 -6.51 -14.03
N ASP A 109 -21.95 -6.08 -15.15
CA ASP A 109 -23.22 -6.59 -15.65
C ASP A 109 -23.07 -8.06 -16.06
N ALA A 110 -23.57 -8.92 -15.18
CA ALA A 110 -23.63 -10.36 -15.35
C ALA A 110 -24.98 -10.86 -14.82
N ARG A 111 -25.31 -12.14 -15.05
CA ARG A 111 -26.50 -12.78 -14.50
C ARG A 111 -26.06 -13.95 -13.60
N PRO A 112 -25.99 -13.76 -12.27
CA PRO A 112 -26.26 -12.54 -11.49
C PRO A 112 -25.13 -11.49 -11.58
N PRO A 113 -25.38 -10.21 -11.23
CA PRO A 113 -24.35 -9.16 -11.20
C PRO A 113 -23.17 -9.55 -10.30
N LYS A 114 -21.96 -9.24 -10.75
CA LYS A 114 -20.73 -9.53 -10.00
C LYS A 114 -20.05 -8.24 -9.57
N VAL A 115 -19.41 -8.27 -8.41
CA VAL A 115 -18.65 -7.14 -7.88
C VAL A 115 -17.18 -7.52 -7.85
N PHE A 116 -16.35 -6.69 -8.45
CA PHE A 116 -14.90 -6.82 -8.45
C PHE A 116 -14.26 -5.66 -7.70
N TYR A 117 -13.14 -5.96 -7.08
CA TYR A 117 -12.27 -5.01 -6.41
C TYR A 117 -10.90 -5.08 -7.09
N GLU A 118 -10.32 -3.93 -7.36
CA GLU A 118 -9.01 -3.78 -8.00
C GLU A 118 -8.20 -2.71 -7.27
N LEU A 119 -6.88 -2.75 -7.35
CA LEU A 119 -6.06 -1.64 -6.85
C LEU A 119 -6.32 -0.39 -7.70
N SER A 120 -6.46 0.75 -7.03
CA SER A 120 -6.35 2.04 -7.72
C SER A 120 -4.89 2.35 -8.04
N GLU A 121 -4.61 3.39 -8.83
CA GLU A 121 -3.25 3.90 -9.02
C GLU A 121 -2.55 4.21 -7.69
N LYS A 122 -3.28 4.80 -6.73
CA LYS A 122 -2.78 5.03 -5.38
C LYS A 122 -2.52 3.71 -4.63
N GLY A 123 -3.39 2.72 -4.79
CA GLY A 123 -3.21 1.38 -4.22
C GLY A 123 -1.96 0.69 -4.73
N GLN A 124 -1.73 0.76 -6.05
CA GLN A 124 -0.55 0.25 -6.74
C GLN A 124 0.72 0.88 -6.16
N GLY A 125 0.77 2.21 -6.06
CA GLY A 125 1.93 2.90 -5.49
C GLY A 125 2.20 2.51 -4.03
N ILE A 126 1.15 2.28 -3.23
CA ILE A 126 1.32 1.84 -1.84
C ILE A 126 1.91 0.43 -1.76
N ILE A 127 1.44 -0.52 -2.57
CA ILE A 127 1.97 -1.89 -2.52
C ILE A 127 3.42 -1.94 -3.00
N GLU A 128 3.78 -1.16 -4.02
CA GLU A 128 5.16 -1.02 -4.50
C GLU A 128 6.10 -0.47 -3.42
N LEU A 129 5.67 0.58 -2.70
CA LEU A 129 6.44 1.13 -1.57
C LEU A 129 6.63 0.10 -0.45
N ILE A 130 5.60 -0.68 -0.14
CA ILE A 130 5.68 -1.74 0.87
C ILE A 130 6.64 -2.85 0.43
N GLN A 131 6.57 -3.27 -0.84
CA GLN A 131 7.49 -4.26 -1.41
C GLN A 131 8.94 -3.77 -1.35
N PHE A 132 9.18 -2.48 -1.64
CA PHE A 132 10.51 -1.89 -1.52
C PHE A 132 11.05 -1.98 -0.08
N ILE A 133 10.21 -1.67 0.93
CA ILE A 133 10.59 -1.84 2.34
C ILE A 133 10.92 -3.30 2.65
N ILE A 134 10.12 -4.25 2.16
CA ILE A 134 10.35 -5.68 2.39
C ILE A 134 11.70 -6.11 1.80
N VAL A 135 11.95 -5.80 0.52
CA VAL A 135 13.20 -6.10 -0.20
C VAL A 135 14.39 -5.49 0.53
N TYR A 136 14.28 -4.24 0.96
CA TYR A 136 15.32 -3.54 1.71
C TYR A 136 15.63 -4.22 3.05
N LEU A 137 14.61 -4.66 3.80
CA LEU A 137 14.78 -5.31 5.10
C LEU A 137 15.37 -6.72 5.00
N ILE A 138 15.04 -7.47 3.95
CA ILE A 138 15.54 -8.84 3.75
C ILE A 138 16.89 -8.89 3.02
N GLY A 139 17.34 -7.77 2.45
CA GLY A 139 18.64 -7.65 1.77
C GLY A 139 18.71 -8.33 0.40
N ILE A 140 17.60 -8.33 -0.35
CA ILE A 140 17.54 -8.80 -1.75
C ILE A 140 17.75 -7.64 -2.72
#